data_AF-A0A1G8JCP2-F1
#
_entry.id   AF-A0A1G8JCP2-F1
#
_cell.length_a   1.000
_cell.length_b   1.000
_cell.length_c   1.000
_cell.angle_alpha   90.00
_cell.angle_beta   90.00
_cell.angle_gamma   90.00
#
_symmetry.space_group_name_H-M   'P 1'
#
loop_
_entity.id
_entity.type
_entity.pdbx_description
1 polymer ?
#
loop_
_entity_poly.entity_id
_entity_poly.type
_entity_poly.pdbx_seq_one_letter_code
_entity_poly.pdbx_strand_id
1 'polypeptide(L)'
;MECRLGCGACCIAPSISSPIPGMPEGKPAGVRCVQLNDDNLCKLFGQPSRPVVCGAFKPDADLCGGTDQQAMATLMVLEQATYEDMRSGAALALSTGAGGR
;
A
#
# COMPACT_ATOMS: atom_id res chain seq x y z
N MET A 1 -3.04 0.44 18.12
CA MET A 1 -3.34 1.86 18.43
C MET A 1 -4.61 2.29 17.70
N GLU A 2 -5.16 3.47 17.95
CA GLU A 2 -6.26 3.99 17.12
C GLU A 2 -5.73 4.59 15.81
N CYS A 3 -6.53 4.51 14.74
CA CYS A 3 -6.17 5.12 13.46
C CYS A 3 -6.24 6.65 13.59
N ARG A 4 -5.16 7.34 13.22
CA ARG A 4 -5.12 8.80 13.20
C ARG A 4 -5.76 9.32 11.93
N LEU A 5 -7.01 9.78 12.06
CA LEU A 5 -7.75 10.40 10.96
C LEU A 5 -6.97 11.63 10.45
N GLY A 6 -6.90 11.78 9.12
CA GLY A 6 -6.10 12.82 8.47
C GLY A 6 -4.66 12.41 8.11
N CYS A 7 -4.21 11.23 8.52
CA CYS A 7 -2.85 10.73 8.21
C CYS A 7 -2.66 10.38 6.73
N GLY A 8 -3.54 9.55 6.16
CA GLY A 8 -3.48 9.13 4.76
C GLY A 8 -2.34 8.17 4.38
N ALA A 9 -1.40 7.85 5.29
CA ALA A 9 -0.20 7.07 4.96
C ALA A 9 -0.52 5.70 4.32
N CYS A 10 -1.46 4.92 4.87
CA CYS A 10 -1.87 3.63 4.29
C CYS A 10 -2.56 3.75 2.91
N CYS A 11 -3.05 4.94 2.55
CA CYS A 11 -3.66 5.22 1.25
C CYS A 11 -2.67 5.79 0.23
N ILE A 12 -1.45 6.15 0.65
CA ILE A 12 -0.44 6.80 -0.20
C ILE A 12 0.78 5.88 -0.33
N ALA A 13 1.40 5.48 0.77
CA ALA A 13 2.69 4.79 0.80
C ALA A 13 2.68 3.40 0.14
N PRO A 14 1.89 2.42 0.60
CA PRO A 14 2.02 1.04 0.11
C PRO A 14 1.47 0.90 -1.31
N SER A 15 1.99 -0.06 -2.07
CA SER A 15 1.30 -0.51 -3.28
C SER A 15 0.08 -1.37 -2.90
N ILE A 16 -0.93 -1.38 -3.77
CA ILE A 16 -2.14 -2.19 -3.63
C ILE A 16 -2.37 -2.84 -4.99
N SER A 17 -2.15 -4.15 -5.09
CA SER A 17 -2.32 -4.89 -6.35
C SER A 17 -3.78 -5.24 -6.67
N SER A 18 -4.66 -5.25 -5.67
CA SER A 18 -6.09 -5.50 -5.88
C SER A 18 -6.82 -4.24 -6.40
N PRO A 19 -7.88 -4.38 -7.21
CA PRO A 19 -8.66 -3.26 -7.70
C PRO A 19 -9.22 -2.37 -6.58
N ILE A 20 -9.24 -1.07 -6.84
CA ILE A 20 -9.92 -0.06 -6.02
C ILE A 20 -10.96 0.61 -6.92
N PRO A 21 -12.16 0.98 -6.42
CA PRO A 21 -13.07 1.81 -7.20
C PRO A 21 -12.36 3.07 -7.74
N GLY A 22 -12.31 3.22 -9.07
CA GLY A 22 -11.56 4.30 -9.75
C GLY A 22 -10.07 4.02 -10.02
N MET A 23 -9.54 2.87 -9.60
CA MET A 23 -8.20 2.37 -9.93
C MET A 23 -8.25 0.84 -10.18
N PRO A 24 -8.70 0.39 -11.38
CA PRO A 24 -8.95 -1.03 -11.66
C PRO A 24 -7.69 -1.90 -11.59
N GLU A 25 -6.53 -1.36 -11.99
CA GLU A 25 -5.23 -2.03 -11.93
C GLU A 25 -4.56 -1.94 -10.54
N GLY A 26 -5.30 -1.49 -9.53
CA GLY A 26 -4.77 -1.21 -8.21
C GLY A 26 -4.07 0.15 -8.11
N LYS A 27 -3.27 0.32 -7.06
CA LYS A 27 -2.60 1.58 -6.71
C LYS A 27 -1.09 1.36 -6.60
N PRO A 28 -0.26 2.07 -7.38
CA PRO A 28 1.19 2.04 -7.18
C PRO A 28 1.59 2.58 -5.81
N ALA A 29 2.77 2.15 -5.34
CA ALA A 29 3.39 2.71 -4.14
C ALA A 29 3.65 4.22 -4.31
N GLY A 30 3.52 4.98 -3.23
CA GLY A 30 3.69 6.44 -3.22
C GLY A 30 2.62 7.25 -3.97
N VAL A 31 1.77 6.61 -4.78
CA VAL A 31 0.67 7.28 -5.49
C VAL A 31 -0.51 7.47 -4.53
N ARG A 32 -1.04 8.70 -4.49
CA ARG A 32 -2.23 9.06 -3.71
C ARG A 32 -3.46 8.33 -4.26
N CYS A 33 -4.13 7.56 -3.40
CA CYS A 33 -5.37 6.86 -3.76
C CYS A 33 -6.48 7.85 -4.19
N VAL A 34 -7.19 7.55 -5.28
CA VAL A 34 -8.33 8.35 -5.77
C VAL A 34 -9.47 8.50 -4.75
N GLN A 35 -9.54 7.57 -3.79
CA GLN A 35 -10.54 7.55 -2.73
C GLN A 35 -10.14 8.38 -1.51
N LEU A 36 -8.97 9.01 -1.51
CA LEU A 36 -8.53 9.90 -0.44
C LEU A 36 -9.00 11.33 -0.75
N ASN A 37 -9.84 11.92 0.09
CA ASN A 37 -10.28 13.32 -0.07
C ASN A 37 -9.17 14.31 0.33
N ASP A 38 -9.43 15.61 0.24
CA ASP A 38 -8.43 16.65 0.53
C ASP A 38 -7.97 16.65 2.00
N ASP A 39 -8.84 16.20 2.91
CA ASP A 39 -8.55 16.06 4.35
C ASP A 39 -7.86 14.72 4.70
N ASN A 40 -7.38 13.96 3.72
CA ASN A 40 -6.79 12.63 3.92
C ASN A 40 -7.73 11.60 4.59
N LEU A 41 -9.03 11.72 4.38
CA LEU A 41 -10.05 10.76 4.80
C LEU A 41 -10.44 9.87 3.61
N CYS A 42 -10.44 8.55 3.83
CA CYS A 42 -10.84 7.59 2.83
C CYS A 42 -12.36 7.63 2.62
N LYS A 43 -12.81 8.01 1.42
CA LYS A 43 -14.23 8.08 1.04
C LYS A 43 -14.94 6.74 1.22
N LEU A 44 -14.24 5.62 1.09
CA LEU A 44 -14.80 4.26 1.22
C LEU A 44 -14.80 3.73 2.65
N PHE A 45 -14.33 4.47 3.65
CA PHE A 45 -14.25 3.96 5.02
C PHE A 45 -15.64 3.53 5.52
N GLY A 46 -15.77 2.28 6.01
CA GLY A 46 -17.04 1.71 6.46
C GLY A 46 -18.00 1.25 5.34
N GLN A 47 -17.66 1.48 4.08
CA GLN A 47 -18.50 1.08 2.95
C GLN A 47 -18.23 -0.37 2.51
N PRO A 48 -19.25 -1.10 2.00
CA PRO A 48 -19.07 -2.44 1.45
C PRO A 48 -18.19 -2.46 0.19
N SER A 49 -18.08 -1.33 -0.51
CA SER A 49 -17.21 -1.14 -1.67
C SER A 49 -15.73 -0.94 -1.31
N ARG A 50 -15.38 -0.85 -0.02
CA ARG A 50 -13.99 -0.74 0.43
C ARG A 50 -13.26 -2.06 0.12
N PRO A 51 -12.12 -2.02 -0.59
CA PRO A 51 -11.36 -3.23 -0.86
C PRO A 51 -11.00 -3.98 0.42
N VAL A 52 -11.07 -5.32 0.37
CA VAL A 52 -10.81 -6.19 1.53
C VAL A 52 -9.44 -5.93 2.14
N VAL A 53 -8.40 -5.76 1.31
CA VAL A 53 -7.04 -5.44 1.77
C VAL A 53 -6.99 -4.12 2.58
N CYS A 54 -7.73 -3.11 2.13
CA CYS A 54 -7.82 -1.83 2.84
C CYS A 54 -8.57 -1.95 4.17
N GLY A 55 -9.52 -2.88 4.29
CA GLY A 55 -10.25 -3.16 5.54
C GLY A 55 -9.50 -4.08 6.51
N ALA A 56 -8.64 -4.94 5.97
CA ALA A 56 -7.77 -5.85 6.71
C ALA A 56 -6.60 -5.11 7.38
N PHE A 57 -6.09 -4.03 6.77
CA PHE A 57 -5.06 -3.19 7.37
C PHE A 57 -5.56 -2.55 8.68
N LYS A 58 -4.94 -2.90 9.81
CA LYS A 58 -5.24 -2.35 11.13
C LYS A 58 -4.13 -1.40 11.59
N PRO A 59 -4.47 -0.31 12.28
CA PRO A 59 -3.50 0.62 12.84
C PRO A 59 -2.63 -0.07 13.90
N ASP A 60 -1.32 -0.02 13.67
CA ASP A 60 -0.31 -0.69 14.49
C ASP A 60 0.76 0.32 14.92
N ALA A 61 1.30 0.18 16.14
CA ALA A 61 2.24 1.14 16.71
C ALA A 61 3.57 1.17 15.96
N ASP A 62 4.06 0.01 15.50
CA ASP A 62 5.33 -0.11 14.81
C ASP A 62 5.22 0.45 13.38
N LEU A 63 4.05 0.27 12.75
CA LEU A 63 3.78 0.81 11.42
C LEU A 63 3.47 2.31 11.41
N CYS A 64 2.64 2.77 12.35
CA CYS A 64 2.09 4.13 12.33
C CYS A 64 2.90 5.15 13.15
N GLY A 65 3.73 4.69 14.10
CA GLY A 65 4.53 5.55 14.96
C GLY A 65 3.73 6.63 15.70
N GLY A 66 4.42 7.70 16.09
CA GLY A 66 3.84 8.85 16.82
C GLY A 66 3.31 9.96 15.92
N THR A 67 3.68 10.01 14.64
CA THR A 67 3.35 11.12 13.71
C THR A 67 2.96 10.61 12.32
N ASP A 68 2.27 11.43 11.54
CA ASP A 68 1.90 11.11 10.14
C ASP A 68 3.13 10.91 9.26
N GLN A 69 4.15 11.74 9.48
CA GLN A 69 5.44 11.64 8.79
C GLN A 69 6.13 10.31 9.09
N GLN A 70 6.11 9.86 10.35
CA GLN A 70 6.64 8.55 10.73
C GLN A 70 5.85 7.42 10.06
N ALA A 71 4.52 7.45 10.11
CA ALA A 71 3.68 6.44 9.45
C ALA A 71 4.01 6.33 7.96
N MET A 72 4.14 7.48 7.27
CA MET A 72 4.48 7.53 5.85
C MET A 72 5.88 6.95 5.60
N ALA A 73 6.88 7.39 6.36
CA ALA A 73 8.26 6.95 6.20
C ALA A 73 8.40 5.44 6.45
N THR A 74 7.84 4.92 7.54
CA THR A 74 7.89 3.49 7.86
C THR A 74 7.26 2.64 6.77
N LEU A 75 6.05 3.00 6.32
CA LEU A 75 5.36 2.23 5.28
C LEU A 75 6.10 2.28 3.94
N MET A 76 6.72 3.40 3.57
CA MET A 76 7.55 3.48 2.36
C MET A 76 8.81 2.62 2.46
N VAL A 77 9.47 2.61 3.62
CA VAL A 77 10.65 1.75 3.86
C VAL A 77 10.28 0.29 3.74
N LEU A 78 9.18 -0.13 4.37
CA LEU A 78 8.70 -1.51 4.30
C LEU A 78 8.33 -1.91 2.88
N GLU A 79 7.59 -1.06 2.17
CA GLU A 79 7.26 -1.28 0.76
C GLU A 79 8.53 -1.54 -0.06
N GLN A 80 9.53 -0.67 0.04
CA GLN A 80 10.79 -0.83 -0.69
C GLN A 80 11.52 -2.13 -0.30
N ALA A 81 11.54 -2.47 0.99
CA ALA A 81 12.21 -3.67 1.48
C ALA A 81 11.55 -4.96 0.97
N THR A 82 10.22 -4.99 0.84
CA THR A 82 9.49 -6.19 0.41
C THR A 82 9.23 -6.23 -1.10
N TYR A 83 9.18 -5.09 -1.78
CA TYR A 83 8.92 -5.02 -3.20
C TYR A 83 10.17 -5.31 -4.04
N GLU A 84 11.37 -4.92 -3.58
CA GLU A 84 12.63 -5.35 -4.24
C GLU A 84 12.89 -6.85 -4.10
N ASP A 85 12.47 -7.47 -3.00
CA ASP A 85 12.56 -8.92 -2.82
C ASP A 85 11.65 -9.64 -3.85
N MET A 86 10.42 -9.16 -4.02
CA MET A 86 9.49 -9.65 -5.05
C MET A 86 9.98 -9.39 -6.48
N ARG A 87 10.63 -8.24 -6.74
CA ARG A 87 11.18 -7.89 -8.06
C ARG A 87 12.46 -8.67 -8.38
N SER A 88 13.28 -8.96 -7.38
CA SER A 88 14.49 -9.78 -7.49
C SER A 88 14.16 -11.26 -7.69
N GLY A 89 13.10 -11.76 -7.03
CA GLY A 89 12.58 -13.11 -7.27
C GLY A 89 12.00 -13.29 -8.68
N ALA A 90 11.28 -12.29 -9.20
CA ALA A 90 10.79 -12.28 -10.58
C ALA A 90 11.94 -12.18 -11.61
N ALA A 91 12.97 -11.38 -11.33
CA ALA A 91 14.17 -11.30 -12.17
C ALA A 91 14.94 -12.64 -12.20
N LEU A 92 15.02 -13.34 -11.06
CA LEU A 92 15.66 -14.67 -10.98
C LEU A 92 14.86 -15.73 -11.78
N ALA A 93 13.54 -15.70 -11.71
CA ALA A 93 12.67 -16.60 -12.47
C ALA A 93 12.76 -16.42 -14.00
N LEU A 94 13.12 -15.22 -14.48
CA LEU A 94 13.35 -14.95 -15.90
C LEU A 94 14.75 -15.40 -16.38
N SER A 95 15.70 -15.57 -15.47
CA SER A 95 17.08 -15.98 -15.80
C SER A 95 17.28 -17.50 -15.91
N THR A 96 16.31 -18.32 -15.50
CA THR A 96 16.38 -19.79 -15.62
C THR A 96 15.76 -20.35 -16.91
N GLY A 97 15.29 -19.49 -17.81
CA GLY A 97 14.65 -19.86 -19.09
C GLY A 97 15.58 -20.03 -20.30
N ALA A 98 16.90 -20.12 -20.13
CA ALA A 98 17.86 -20.30 -21.23
C ALA A 98 18.61 -21.63 -21.12
N GLY A 99 17.91 -22.74 -21.30
CA GLY A 99 18.49 -24.07 -21.43
C GLY A 99 17.56 -24.96 -22.23
N GLY A 100 17.75 -25.02 -23.56
CA GLY A 100 16.87 -25.84 -24.39
C GLY A 100 17.23 -25.89 -25.88
N ARG A 101 18.22 -26.75 -26.18
CA ARG A 101 18.72 -27.23 -27.48
C ARG A 101 19.76 -26.39 -28.20
#